data_AF-A0A2G2YEW6-F1
#
_entry.id   AF-A0A2G2YEW6-F1
#
_cell.length_a   1.000
_cell.length_b   1.000
_cell.length_c   1.000
_cell.angle_alpha   90.00
_cell.angle_beta   90.00
_cell.angle_gamma   90.00
#
_symmetry.space_group_name_H-M   'P 1'
#
loop_
_entity.id
_entity.type
_entity.pdbx_description
1 polymer ?
#
loop_
_entity_poly.entity_id
_entity_poly.type
_entity_poly.pdbx_seq_one_letter_code
_entity_poly.pdbx_strand_id
1 'polypeptide(L)'
;MWIIFVNYLCPFLNLTMYLLSEKENLCLYALPNKTWVVNLPVEEVPQELSELTLGINFARDGMQEKDLLSLVVVHNNSWLLSVVFYFGAQFGFGKSER
;
A
#
# COMPACT_ATOMS: atom_id res chain seq x y z
N MET A 1 -18.80 -0.34 0.77
CA MET A 1 -17.82 -0.47 -0.34
C MET A 1 -17.34 0.88 -0.88
N TRP A 2 -18.24 1.83 -1.22
CA TRP A 2 -17.86 3.15 -1.75
C TRP A 2 -16.98 4.01 -0.80
N ILE A 3 -17.27 3.96 0.51
CA ILE A 3 -16.48 4.64 1.56
C ILE A 3 -15.03 4.10 1.61
N ILE A 4 -14.84 2.78 1.43
CA ILE A 4 -13.51 2.17 1.44
C ILE A 4 -12.70 2.66 0.23
N PHE A 5 -13.35 2.70 -0.94
CA PHE A 5 -12.74 3.16 -2.17
C PHE A 5 -12.26 4.62 -2.09
N VAL A 6 -13.11 5.52 -1.61
CA VAL A 6 -12.78 6.95 -1.54
C VAL A 6 -11.75 7.25 -0.44
N ASN A 7 -11.90 6.66 0.75
CA ASN A 7 -11.05 7.02 1.88
C ASN A 7 -9.70 6.29 1.92
N TYR A 8 -9.58 5.12 1.27
CA TYR A 8 -8.38 4.29 1.37
C TYR A 8 -7.71 4.05 0.02
N LEU A 9 -8.47 3.69 -1.02
CA LEU A 9 -7.86 3.35 -2.31
C LEU A 9 -7.34 4.58 -3.07
N CYS A 10 -8.11 5.66 -3.12
CA CYS A 10 -7.71 6.86 -3.87
C CYS A 10 -6.43 7.53 -3.32
N PRO A 11 -6.28 7.72 -1.99
CA PRO A 11 -5.02 8.18 -1.41
C PRO A 11 -3.85 7.21 -1.62
N PHE A 12 -4.10 5.90 -1.52
CA PHE A 12 -3.06 4.88 -1.67
C PHE A 12 -2.52 4.79 -3.11
N LEU A 13 -3.39 4.91 -4.12
CA LEU A 13 -3.00 4.99 -5.53
C LEU A 13 -2.14 6.22 -5.83
N ASN A 14 -2.56 7.39 -5.34
CA ASN A 14 -1.76 8.62 -5.50
C ASN A 14 -0.38 8.48 -4.86
N LEU A 15 -0.30 7.81 -3.72
CA LEU A 15 0.95 7.61 -2.99
C LEU A 15 1.86 6.59 -3.68
N THR A 16 1.32 5.50 -4.23
CA THR A 16 2.11 4.56 -5.03
C THR A 16 2.62 5.17 -6.32
N MET A 17 1.82 6.01 -6.99
CA MET A 17 2.27 6.76 -8.16
C MET A 17 3.36 7.79 -7.80
N TYR A 18 3.24 8.45 -6.64
CA TYR A 18 4.27 9.35 -6.13
C TYR A 18 5.59 8.62 -5.89
N LEU A 19 5.57 7.50 -5.16
CA LEU A 19 6.75 6.69 -4.87
C LEU A 19 7.47 6.19 -6.14
N LEU A 20 6.74 5.87 -7.19
CA LEU A 20 7.31 5.47 -8.48
C LEU A 20 8.06 6.60 -9.19
N SER A 21 7.69 7.86 -8.94
CA SER A 21 8.34 9.04 -9.53
C SER A 21 9.60 9.47 -8.78
N GLU A 22 9.79 9.00 -7.54
CA GLU A 22 10.89 9.45 -6.68
C GLU A 22 12.20 8.74 -7.00
N LYS A 23 13.30 9.50 -7.07
CA LYS A 23 14.64 8.96 -7.40
C LYS A 23 15.23 8.09 -6.30
N GLU A 24 14.90 8.42 -5.05
CA GLU A 24 15.36 7.71 -3.86
C GLU A 24 14.48 6.50 -3.57
N ASN A 25 15.08 5.50 -2.91
CA ASN A 25 14.37 4.31 -2.43
C ASN A 25 13.63 4.68 -1.14
N LEU A 26 12.30 4.67 -1.20
CA LEU A 26 11.39 5.19 -0.18
C LEU A 26 10.35 4.13 0.17
N CYS A 27 9.92 4.15 1.43
CA CYS A 27 8.95 3.22 1.98
C CYS A 27 7.74 3.96 2.53
N LEU A 28 6.57 3.33 2.39
CA LEU A 28 5.33 3.79 2.99
C LEU A 28 5.07 3.08 4.31
N TYR A 29 5.03 3.85 5.39
CA TYR A 29 4.74 3.36 6.74
C TYR A 29 3.35 3.80 7.19
N ALA A 30 2.57 2.86 7.72
CA ALA A 30 1.34 3.16 8.43
C ALA A 30 1.65 3.48 9.89
N LEU A 31 1.09 4.58 10.39
CA LEU A 31 1.21 5.01 11.78
C LEU A 31 -0.01 4.52 12.60
N PRO A 32 0.14 4.25 13.91
CA PRO A 32 -0.97 3.83 14.79
C PRO A 32 -2.15 4.80 14.83
N ASN A 33 -1.89 6.08 14.57
CA ASN A 33 -2.90 7.14 14.50
C ASN A 33 -3.70 7.15 13.18
N LYS A 34 -3.57 6.10 12.34
CA LYS A 34 -4.24 5.95 11.03
C LYS A 34 -3.78 6.97 9.98
N THR A 35 -2.60 7.53 10.14
CA THR A 35 -1.93 8.33 9.11
C THR A 35 -0.80 7.52 8.48
N TRP A 36 -0.18 8.08 7.45
CA TRP A 36 0.87 7.43 6.68
C TRP A 36 2.04 8.39 6.51
N VAL A 37 3.25 7.86 6.47
CA VAL A 37 4.46 8.64 6.22
C VAL A 37 5.32 7.95 5.16
N VAL A 38 5.87 8.76 4.26
CA VAL A 38 6.89 8.33 3.30
C VAL A 38 8.25 8.69 3.88
N ASN A 39 9.12 7.71 4.04
CA ASN A 39 10.47 7.93 4.55
C ASN A 39 11.46 6.94 3.93
N LEU A 40 12.75 7.15 4.14
CA LEU A 40 13.78 6.18 3.80
C LEU A 40 13.55 4.84 4.53
N PRO A 41 13.92 3.71 3.91
CA PRO A 41 13.89 2.41 4.58
C PRO A 41 14.71 2.46 5.87
N VAL A 42 14.13 1.95 6.95
CA VAL A 42 14.84 1.68 8.20
C VAL A 42 15.32 0.23 8.22
N GLU A 43 16.44 -0.04 8.91
CA GLU A 43 17.06 -1.38 8.94
C GLU A 43 16.18 -2.44 9.62
N GLU A 44 15.41 -2.03 10.63
CA GLU A 44 14.34 -2.82 11.24
C GLU A 44 13.09 -1.97 11.38
N VAL A 45 11.94 -2.53 11.00
CA VAL A 45 10.65 -1.88 11.15
C VAL A 45 10.26 -1.89 12.63
N PRO A 46 10.06 -0.74 13.26
CA PRO A 46 9.51 -0.70 14.62
C PRO A 46 8.18 -1.45 14.66
N GLN A 47 7.93 -2.24 15.70
CA GLN A 47 6.71 -3.04 15.85
C GLN A 47 5.41 -2.19 15.83
N GLU A 48 5.56 -0.89 16.08
CA GLU A 48 4.51 0.13 16.07
C GLU A 48 4.15 0.61 14.64
N LEU A 49 4.99 0.31 13.65
CA LEU A 49 4.82 0.67 12.26
C LEU A 49 4.54 -0.58 11.43
N SER A 50 3.54 -0.50 10.54
CA SER A 50 3.36 -1.53 9.52
C SER A 50 3.86 -1.01 8.17
N GLU A 51 4.73 -1.78 7.53
CA GLU A 51 5.14 -1.52 6.16
C GLU A 51 4.00 -1.88 5.22
N LEU A 52 3.54 -0.91 4.43
CA LEU A 52 2.47 -1.14 3.47
C LEU A 52 2.97 -1.32 2.05
N THR A 53 4.12 -0.72 1.73
CA THR A 53 4.66 -0.72 0.37
C THR A 53 6.19 -0.61 0.44
N LEU A 54 6.84 -1.67 0.89
CA LEU A 54 8.30 -1.78 0.79
C LEU A 54 8.69 -1.93 -0.68
N GLY A 55 9.72 -1.23 -1.14
CA GLY A 55 10.51 -1.78 -2.24
C GLY A 55 10.07 -1.48 -3.66
N ILE A 56 8.90 -0.88 -3.92
CA ILE A 56 8.41 -0.70 -5.30
C ILE A 56 9.41 0.10 -6.15
N ASN A 57 10.00 1.17 -5.61
CA ASN A 57 11.03 1.96 -6.28
C ASN A 57 12.44 1.34 -6.26
N PHE A 58 12.69 0.32 -5.44
CA PHE A 58 14.00 -0.36 -5.37
C PHE A 58 14.25 -1.22 -6.60
N ALA A 59 13.17 -1.76 -7.19
CA ALA A 59 13.24 -2.53 -8.41
C ALA A 59 13.34 -1.66 -9.68
N ARG A 60 13.16 -0.33 -9.58
CA ARG A 60 13.07 0.56 -10.75
C ARG A 60 14.27 0.45 -11.67
N ASP A 61 15.47 0.51 -11.11
CA ASP A 61 16.70 0.57 -11.91
C ASP A 61 17.12 -0.81 -12.47
N GLY A 62 16.47 -1.89 -12.00
CA GLY A 62 16.75 -3.27 -12.41
C GLY A 62 15.62 -3.95 -13.19
N MET A 63 14.52 -3.25 -13.48
CA MET A 63 13.29 -3.83 -14.05
C MET A 63 12.75 -2.98 -15.20
N GLN A 64 12.14 -3.61 -16.21
CA GLN A 64 11.44 -2.86 -17.27
C GLN A 64 10.24 -2.12 -16.68
N GLU A 65 9.93 -0.93 -17.18
CA GLU A 65 8.81 -0.11 -16.70
C GLU A 65 7.48 -0.87 -16.67
N LYS A 66 7.20 -1.70 -17.68
CA LYS A 66 5.99 -2.53 -17.74
C LYS A 66 5.91 -3.56 -16.59
N ASP A 67 7.04 -4.12 -16.19
CA ASP A 67 7.12 -5.16 -15.16
C ASP A 67 7.05 -4.50 -13.77
N LEU A 68 7.65 -3.31 -13.64
CA LEU A 68 7.53 -2.44 -12.47
C LEU A 68 6.07 -2.02 -12.24
N LEU A 69 5.39 -1.55 -13.29
CA LEU A 69 3.96 -1.22 -13.24
C LEU A 69 3.11 -2.44 -12.91
N SER A 70 3.44 -3.62 -13.45
CA SER A 70 2.75 -4.86 -13.14
C SER A 70 2.90 -5.25 -11.67
N LEU A 71 4.10 -5.09 -11.10
CA LEU A 71 4.36 -5.33 -9.68
C LEU A 71 3.53 -4.39 -8.80
N VAL A 72 3.46 -3.11 -9.16
CA VAL A 72 2.64 -2.11 -8.46
C VAL A 72 1.17 -2.48 -8.49
N VAL A 73 0.65 -2.90 -9.65
CA VAL A 73 -0.75 -3.30 -9.80
C VAL A 73 -1.07 -4.52 -8.93
N VAL A 74 -0.21 -5.54 -8.94
CA VAL A 74 -0.40 -6.75 -8.12
C VAL A 74 -0.38 -6.41 -6.64
N HIS A 75 0.61 -5.63 -6.18
CA HIS A 75 0.73 -5.22 -4.79
C HIS A 75 -0.49 -4.41 -4.33
N ASN A 76 -0.92 -3.45 -5.15
CA ASN A 76 -2.09 -2.62 -4.86
C ASN A 76 -3.38 -3.42 -4.77
N ASN A 77 -3.55 -4.42 -5.65
CA ASN A 77 -4.71 -5.30 -5.62
C ASN A 77 -4.73 -6.17 -4.34
N SER A 78 -3.58 -6.73 -3.95
CA SER A 78 -3.46 -7.51 -2.71
C SER A 78 -3.73 -6.67 -1.46
N TRP A 79 -3.19 -5.44 -1.41
CA TRP A 79 -3.46 -4.51 -0.31
C TRP A 79 -4.93 -4.14 -0.22
N LEU A 80 -5.56 -3.77 -1.35
CA LEU A 80 -6.98 -3.43 -1.40
C LEU A 80 -7.85 -4.59 -0.93
N LEU A 81 -7.52 -5.81 -1.35
CA LEU A 81 -8.24 -7.01 -0.92
C LEU A 81 -8.14 -7.19 0.60
N SER A 82 -6.94 -7.04 1.17
CA SER A 82 -6.71 -7.11 2.62
C SER A 82 -7.54 -6.07 3.38
N VAL A 83 -7.56 -4.83 2.89
CA VAL A 83 -8.36 -3.73 3.46
C VAL A 83 -9.86 -4.04 3.41
N VAL A 84 -10.35 -4.55 2.28
CA VAL A 84 -11.76 -4.93 2.12
C VAL A 84 -12.14 -6.06 3.07
N PHE A 85 -11.30 -7.08 3.23
CA PHE A 85 -11.55 -8.17 4.18
C PHE A 85 -11.47 -7.71 5.63
N TYR A 86 -10.49 -6.88 5.98
CA TYR A 86 -10.35 -6.33 7.33
C TYR A 86 -11.59 -5.54 7.75
N PHE A 87 -12.04 -4.62 6.90
CA PHE A 87 -13.25 -3.85 7.18
C PHE A 87 -14.52 -4.69 7.06
N GLY A 88 -14.60 -5.62 6.09
CA GLY A 88 -15.72 -6.55 5.97
C GLY A 88 -15.91 -7.37 7.26
N ALA A 89 -14.83 -7.87 7.85
CA ALA A 89 -14.86 -8.59 9.13
C ALA A 89 -15.30 -7.67 10.29
N GLN A 90 -14.78 -6.44 10.36
CA GLN A 90 -15.14 -5.46 11.40
C GLN A 90 -16.60 -4.99 11.32
N PHE A 91 -17.17 -4.89 10.12
CA PHE A 91 -18.57 -4.50 9.90
C PHE A 91 -19.54 -5.69 9.91
N GLY A 92 -19.06 -6.90 10.23
CA GLY A 92 -19.91 -8.09 10.43
C GLY A 92 -20.39 -8.77 9.14
N PHE A 93 -19.68 -8.61 8.02
CA PHE A 93 -20.08 -9.22 6.75
C PHE A 93 -20.00 -10.75 6.83
N GLY A 94 -21.14 -11.38 6.57
CA GLY A 94 -21.33 -12.83 6.61
C GLY A 94 -20.70 -13.53 5.40
N LYS A 95 -21.00 -14.82 5.24
CA LYS A 95 -20.47 -15.64 4.14
C LYS A 95 -21.09 -15.29 2.78
N SER A 96 -22.27 -14.67 2.77
CA SER A 96 -23.01 -14.22 1.59
C SER A 96 -22.57 -12.84 1.08
N GLU A 97 -21.78 -12.11 1.87
CA GLU A 97 -21.35 -10.73 1.60
C GLU A 97 -19.82 -10.65 1.39
N ARG A 98 -19.14 -11.80 1.34
CA ARG A 98 -17.70 -11.99 1.15
C ARG A 98 -17.37 -12.47 -0.26
#